data_AF-A0A6I2IUA3-F1
#
_entry.id   AF-A0A6I2IUA3-F1
#
_cell.length_a   1.000
_cell.length_b   1.000
_cell.length_c   1.000
_cell.angle_alpha   90.00
_cell.angle_beta   90.00
_cell.angle_gamma   90.00
#
_symmetry.space_group_name_H-M   'P 1'
#
loop_
_entity.id
_entity.type
_entity.pdbx_description
1 polymer ?
#
loop_
_entity_poly.entity_id
_entity_poly.type
_entity_poly.pdbx_seq_one_letter_code
_entity_poly.pdbx_strand_id
1 'polypeptide(L)'
;MLKVVLQAQLPDHLIKTLTVDLTQPDNYPCALTTDSETLREYCASLIIVLLNQLESPEQQEHIIGILSELVNVLAEDLKAPRFVNSVKGLVMMRGEAV
;
A
#
# COMPACT_ATOMS: atom_id res chain seq x y z
N MET A 1 10.69 1.99 19.16
CA MET A 1 11.46 0.86 18.58
C MET A 1 11.13 0.57 17.12
N LEU A 2 9.88 0.73 16.65
CA LEU A 2 9.52 0.45 15.24
C LEU A 2 10.30 1.27 14.20
N LYS A 3 10.52 2.57 14.47
CA LYS A 3 11.20 3.50 13.55
C LYS A 3 12.63 3.07 13.20
N VAL A 4 13.35 2.44 14.13
CA VAL A 4 14.72 1.94 13.91
C VAL A 4 14.71 0.72 12.98
N VAL A 5 13.72 -0.16 13.12
CA VAL A 5 13.55 -1.33 12.25
C VAL A 5 13.14 -0.93 10.84
N LEU A 6 12.31 0.12 10.70
CA LEU A 6 11.93 0.70 9.40
C LEU A 6 13.10 1.41 8.68
N GLN A 7 14.15 1.80 9.42
CA GLN A 7 15.35 2.43 8.88
C GLN A 7 16.48 1.42 8.61
N ALA A 8 16.33 0.17 9.05
CA ALA A 8 17.26 -0.91 8.73
C ALA A 8 17.08 -1.35 7.27
N GLN A 9 18.13 -1.93 6.68
CA GLN A 9 18.02 -2.53 5.35
C GLN A 9 16.92 -3.59 5.34
N LEU A 10 16.13 -3.63 4.26
CA LEU A 10 15.03 -4.58 4.13
C LEU A 10 15.56 -6.02 4.31
N PRO A 11 14.90 -6.86 5.11
CA PRO A 11 15.25 -8.27 5.24
C PRO A 11 15.22 -9.00 3.89
N ASP A 12 16.18 -9.91 3.65
CA ASP A 12 16.32 -10.64 2.37
C ASP A 12 15.05 -11.39 1.93
N HIS A 13 14.28 -11.91 2.89
CA HIS A 13 13.03 -12.60 2.61
C HIS A 13 11.94 -11.67 2.05
N LEU A 14 11.89 -10.41 2.51
CA LEU A 14 10.95 -9.39 2.01
C LEU A 14 11.37 -8.91 0.63
N ILE A 15 12.68 -8.74 0.40
CA ILE A 15 13.20 -8.42 -0.93
C ILE A 15 12.76 -9.50 -1.91
N LYS A 16 12.97 -10.79 -1.58
CA LYS A 16 12.57 -11.91 -2.44
C LYS A 16 11.07 -11.93 -2.75
N THR A 17 10.20 -11.64 -1.78
CA THR A 17 8.74 -11.60 -1.99
C THR A 17 8.30 -10.37 -2.79
N LEU A 18 9.00 -9.25 -2.66
CA LEU A 18 8.73 -7.99 -3.38
C LEU A 18 9.49 -7.88 -4.71
N THR A 19 10.21 -8.92 -5.13
CA THR A 19 10.96 -8.97 -6.38
C THR A 19 10.22 -9.79 -7.41
N VAL A 20 9.95 -9.20 -8.57
CA VAL A 20 9.41 -9.91 -9.74
C VAL A 20 10.54 -10.18 -10.74
N ASP A 21 10.60 -11.42 -11.23
CA ASP A 21 11.44 -11.78 -12.37
C ASP A 21 10.84 -11.10 -13.62
N LEU A 22 11.71 -10.52 -14.46
CA LEU A 22 11.49 -9.64 -15.63
C LEU A 22 10.42 -10.03 -16.68
N THR A 23 9.57 -11.02 -16.44
CA THR A 23 8.65 -11.62 -17.40
C THR A 23 7.23 -11.04 -17.41
N GLN A 24 6.88 -10.08 -16.56
CA GLN A 24 5.57 -9.40 -16.66
C GLN A 24 5.71 -7.89 -16.70
N PRO A 25 5.19 -7.22 -17.76
CA PRO A 25 5.26 -5.78 -17.87
C PRO A 25 4.36 -5.16 -16.81
N ASP A 26 4.91 -4.24 -16.01
CA ASP A 26 4.31 -3.06 -15.33
C ASP A 26 2.77 -3.02 -15.08
N ASN A 27 2.13 -4.15 -14.83
CA ASN A 27 0.68 -4.27 -14.68
C ASN A 27 0.29 -4.42 -13.21
N TYR A 28 0.96 -3.69 -12.33
CA TYR A 28 0.41 -3.40 -11.01
C TYR A 28 -0.09 -1.96 -11.02
N PRO A 29 -1.24 -1.66 -11.69
CA PRO A 29 -1.89 -0.39 -11.49
C PRO A 29 -2.34 -0.38 -10.02
N CYS A 30 -1.70 0.45 -9.20
CA CYS A 30 -2.37 0.91 -8.00
C CYS A 30 -3.68 1.54 -8.48
N ALA A 31 -4.81 0.96 -8.07
CA ALA A 31 -6.13 1.34 -8.59
C ALA A 31 -6.44 2.83 -8.33
N LEU A 32 -5.70 3.45 -7.41
CA LEU A 32 -5.80 4.84 -7.05
C LEU A 32 -4.46 5.53 -7.33
N THR A 33 -4.52 6.72 -7.93
CA THR A 33 -3.34 7.59 -8.13
C THR A 33 -2.87 8.24 -6.83
N THR A 34 -3.69 8.17 -5.79
CA THR A 34 -3.45 8.71 -4.45
C THR A 34 -2.31 7.97 -3.76
N ASP A 35 -1.39 8.70 -3.13
CA ASP A 35 -0.31 8.10 -2.36
C ASP A 35 -0.80 7.44 -1.06
N SER A 36 0.03 6.56 -0.51
CA SER A 36 -0.32 5.75 0.67
C SER A 36 -0.39 6.55 1.98
N GLU A 37 0.13 7.78 2.03
CA GLU A 37 -0.04 8.67 3.18
C GLU A 37 -1.42 9.31 3.16
N THR A 38 -1.78 9.93 2.04
CA THR A 38 -3.11 10.51 1.82
C THR A 38 -4.23 9.47 1.99
N LEU A 39 -4.06 8.23 1.50
CA LEU A 39 -5.04 7.16 1.70
C LEU A 39 -5.24 6.79 3.18
N ARG A 40 -4.18 6.81 4.00
CA ARG A 40 -4.30 6.57 5.46
C ARG A 40 -5.08 7.68 6.15
N GLU A 41 -4.86 8.93 5.75
CA GLU A 41 -5.59 10.08 6.28
C GLU A 41 -7.08 10.01 5.94
N TYR A 42 -7.44 9.57 4.74
CA TYR A 42 -8.84 9.31 4.37
C TYR A 42 -9.46 8.22 5.24
N CYS A 43 -8.77 7.09 5.43
CA CYS A 43 -9.26 6.03 6.32
C CYS A 43 -9.49 6.54 7.75
N ALA A 44 -8.54 7.31 8.30
CA ALA A 44 -8.66 7.89 9.63
C ALA A 44 -9.86 8.85 9.72
N SER A 45 -10.07 9.68 8.69
CA SER A 45 -11.20 10.61 8.64
C SER A 45 -12.54 9.88 8.60
N LEU A 46 -12.67 8.82 7.79
CA LEU A 46 -13.88 8.00 7.72
C LEU A 46 -14.18 7.26 9.03
N ILE A 47 -13.15 6.77 9.72
CA ILE A 47 -13.31 6.16 11.05
C ILE A 47 -13.83 7.19 12.05
N ILE A 48 -13.29 8.41 12.05
CA ILE A 48 -13.76 9.48 12.95
C ILE A 48 -15.24 9.80 12.67
N VAL A 49 -15.64 9.87 11.40
CA VAL A 49 -17.05 10.04 11.00
C VAL A 49 -17.90 8.93 11.61
N LEU A 50 -17.59 7.66 11.34
CA LEU A 50 -18.31 6.51 11.91
C LEU A 50 -18.40 6.52 13.44
N LEU A 51 -17.33 6.95 14.13
CA LEU A 51 -17.31 7.01 15.59
C LEU A 51 -18.22 8.10 16.16
N ASN A 52 -18.43 9.19 15.41
CA ASN A 52 -19.34 10.25 15.82
C ASN A 52 -20.82 9.82 15.71
N GLN A 53 -21.12 8.77 14.94
CA GLN A 53 -22.46 8.19 14.77
C GLN A 53 -23.54 9.23 14.40
N LEU A 54 -23.14 10.24 13.62
CA LEU A 54 -24.05 11.31 13.19
C LEU A 54 -24.78 10.94 11.90
N GLU A 55 -24.39 9.84 11.26
CA GLU A 55 -24.90 9.37 9.99
C GLU A 55 -26.13 8.47 10.16
N SER A 56 -26.94 8.35 9.11
CA SER A 56 -28.00 7.34 9.10
C SER A 56 -27.39 5.92 9.06
N PRO A 57 -28.11 4.88 9.51
CA PRO A 57 -27.62 3.49 9.46
C PRO A 57 -27.18 3.05 8.04
N GLU A 58 -27.90 3.50 7.02
CA GLU A 58 -27.56 3.25 5.61
C GLU A 58 -26.25 3.94 5.20
N GLN A 59 -26.03 5.17 5.66
CA GLN A 59 -24.77 5.89 5.40
C GLN A 59 -23.59 5.21 6.12
N GLN A 60 -23.79 4.71 7.33
CA GLN A 60 -22.76 3.97 8.07
C GLN A 60 -22.33 2.71 7.32
N GLU A 61 -23.28 1.94 6.78
CA GLU A 61 -22.99 0.75 5.98
C GLU A 61 -22.16 1.08 4.74
N HIS A 62 -22.53 2.14 4.01
CA HIS A 62 -21.75 2.60 2.86
C HIS A 62 -20.33 3.06 3.25
N ILE A 63 -20.18 3.80 4.34
CA ILE A 63 -18.87 4.28 4.81
C ILE A 63 -17.99 3.11 5.25
N ILE A 64 -18.56 2.09 5.91
CA ILE A 64 -17.84 0.85 6.25
C ILE A 64 -17.38 0.12 4.98
N GLY A 65 -18.24 0.04 3.96
CA GLY A 65 -17.89 -0.54 2.66
C GLY A 65 -16.69 0.16 2.02
N ILE A 66 -16.75 1.50 1.93
CA ILE A 66 -15.65 2.31 1.39
C ILE A 66 -14.36 2.11 2.21
N LEU A 67 -14.44 2.13 3.54
CA LEU A 67 -13.28 1.93 4.40
C LEU A 67 -12.63 0.56 4.14
N SER A 68 -13.43 -0.49 3.97
CA SER A 68 -12.93 -1.83 3.63
C SER A 68 -12.19 -1.85 2.28
N GLU A 69 -12.77 -1.22 1.25
CA GLU A 69 -12.13 -1.11 -0.07
C GLU A 69 -10.80 -0.36 0.01
N LEU A 70 -10.75 0.79 0.70
CA LEU A 70 -9.53 1.58 0.84
C LEU A 70 -8.43 0.80 1.58
N VAL A 71 -8.76 0.12 2.68
CA VAL A 71 -7.80 -0.71 3.42
C VAL A 71 -7.27 -1.84 2.54
N ASN A 72 -8.13 -2.46 1.72
CA ASN A 72 -7.68 -3.49 0.78
C ASN A 72 -6.74 -2.92 -0.28
N VAL A 73 -7.02 -1.74 -0.83
CA VAL A 73 -6.10 -1.06 -1.77
C VAL A 73 -4.74 -0.80 -1.11
N LEU A 74 -4.70 -0.32 0.14
CA LEU A 74 -3.43 -0.17 0.87
C LEU A 74 -2.71 -1.50 1.07
N ALA A 75 -3.44 -2.57 1.41
CA ALA A 75 -2.85 -3.88 1.60
C ALA A 75 -2.24 -4.43 0.30
N GLU A 76 -2.89 -4.21 -0.84
CA GLU A 76 -2.37 -4.61 -2.14
C GLU A 76 -1.18 -3.73 -2.58
N ASP A 77 -1.19 -2.42 -2.31
CA ASP A 77 -0.02 -1.55 -2.55
C ASP A 77 1.20 -1.94 -1.70
N LEU A 78 1.00 -2.43 -0.48
CA LEU A 78 2.07 -2.96 0.37
C LEU A 78 2.66 -4.27 -0.17
N LYS A 79 1.84 -5.09 -0.83
CA LYS A 79 2.27 -6.35 -1.46
C LYS A 79 2.80 -6.17 -2.87
N ALA A 80 2.57 -5.01 -3.48
CA ALA A 80 2.99 -4.73 -4.84
C ALA A 80 4.53 -4.89 -4.97
N PRO A 81 5.01 -5.53 -6.05
CA PRO A 81 6.43 -5.66 -6.29
C PRO A 81 7.11 -4.30 -6.30
N ARG A 82 8.19 -4.16 -5.53
CA ARG A 82 9.00 -2.94 -5.48
C ARG A 82 10.33 -3.11 -6.20
N PHE A 83 10.72 -4.35 -6.48
CA PHE A 83 12.02 -4.69 -7.03
C PHE A 83 11.88 -5.51 -8.31
N VAL A 84 12.82 -5.31 -9.23
CA VAL A 84 13.00 -6.10 -10.44
C VAL A 84 14.37 -6.72 -10.42
N ASN A 85 14.43 -8.03 -10.64
CA ASN A 85 15.69 -8.72 -10.83
C ASN A 85 16.20 -8.48 -12.26
N SER A 86 17.07 -7.48 -12.44
CA SER A 86 17.68 -7.16 -13.72
C SER A 86 18.96 -7.96 -13.93
N VAL A 87 19.41 -8.09 -15.18
CA VAL A 87 20.69 -8.73 -15.57
C VAL A 87 21.89 -8.05 -14.88
N LYS A 88 21.71 -6.82 -14.35
CA LYS A 88 22.69 -6.07 -13.58
C LYS A 88 22.52 -6.13 -12.05
N GLY A 89 21.54 -6.88 -11.55
CA GLY A 89 21.18 -6.94 -10.13
C GLY A 89 19.76 -6.41 -9.84
N LEU A 90 19.43 -6.32 -8.55
CA LEU A 90 18.14 -5.84 -8.04
C LEU A 90 17.96 -4.33 -8.25
N VAL A 91 16.88 -3.91 -8.91
CA VAL A 91 16.57 -2.49 -9.16
C VAL A 91 15.17 -2.16 -8.62
N MET A 92 15.04 -1.04 -7.89
CA MET A 92 13.74 -0.54 -7.42
C MET A 92 12.90 -0.02 -8.59
N MET A 93 11.64 -0.48 -8.71
CA MET A 93 10.71 -0.08 -9.78
C MET A 93 10.29 1.39 -9.68
N ARG A 94 10.22 1.95 -8.47
CA ARG A 94 9.79 3.32 -8.21
C ARG A 94 10.98 4.19 -7.81
N GLY A 95 11.91 4.38 -8.75
CA GLY A 95 12.87 5.48 -8.78
C GLY A 95 13.64 5.75 -7.48
N GLU A 96 14.63 4.92 -7.20
CA GLU A 96 15.99 5.35 -6.82
C GLU A 96 16.90 4.12 -6.89
N ALA A 97 18.08 4.28 -7.48
CA ALA A 97 19.09 3.24 -7.48
C ALA A 97 19.60 3.07 -6.04
N VAL A 98 19.58 1.83 -5.54
CA VAL A 98 20.20 1.44 -4.27
C VAL A 98 21.71 1.58 -4.37
#